data_AF-H9FI80-F1
#
_entry.id   AF-H9FI80-F1
#
_cell.length_a   1.000
_cell.length_b   1.000
_cell.length_c   1.000
_cell.angle_alpha   90.00
_cell.angle_beta   90.00
_cell.angle_gamma   90.00
#
_symmetry.space_group_name_H-M   'P 1'
#
loop_
_entity.id
_entity.type
_entity.pdbx_description
1 polymer ?
#
loop_
_entity_poly.entity_id
_entity_poly.type
_entity_poly.pdbx_seq_one_letter_code
_entity_poly.pdbx_strand_id
1 'polypeptide(L)'
;HTCQKDEKAIECNLCQSSILCYQLACELLERLAPKEESRLVEPTDSLEDSLLSSRPEFIIGPEGEEEENPSSKHGENPGNRTEPVERAAVKNDTERKFCYQQLPVTLRLIYTIFQEMAKFEEPDILFNMLNCLKILCLHGECLYLARKDHPQFLAYIQDHMLIASLWRVVKSEFSQLSSLAVPLLLHALSLPHGADIFWTIINGNFNSKDWKMRFEAVEKVAVICRFLDIHSVTK
;
A
#
# COMPACT_ATOMS: atom_id res chain seq x y z
N HIS A 1 -14.37 -17.74 -15.39
CA HIS A 1 -14.65 -19.12 -15.85
C HIS A 1 -14.21 -20.07 -14.75
N THR A 2 -15.01 -21.08 -14.40
CA THR A 2 -14.66 -22.02 -13.32
C THR A 2 -14.59 -23.42 -13.94
N CYS A 3 -13.38 -23.93 -14.15
CA CYS A 3 -13.16 -25.30 -14.61
C CYS A 3 -13.59 -26.26 -13.49
N GLN A 4 -14.82 -26.79 -13.56
CA GLN A 4 -15.24 -27.84 -12.65
C GLN A 4 -14.61 -29.16 -13.09
N LYS A 5 -13.65 -29.64 -12.30
CA LYS A 5 -12.87 -30.90 -12.32
C LYS A 5 -11.39 -30.66 -12.60
N ASP A 6 -10.59 -30.82 -11.54
CA ASP A 6 -9.13 -30.64 -11.46
C ASP A 6 -8.30 -31.43 -12.48
N GLU A 7 -8.90 -32.36 -13.22
CA GLU A 7 -8.19 -33.18 -14.22
C GLU A 7 -8.17 -32.58 -15.63
N LYS A 8 -8.86 -31.47 -15.90
CA LYS A 8 -8.95 -30.90 -17.28
C LYS A 8 -8.68 -29.40 -17.41
N ALA A 9 -8.16 -28.74 -16.38
CA ALA A 9 -7.79 -27.32 -16.48
C ALA A 9 -6.72 -27.07 -17.55
N ILE A 10 -5.81 -28.03 -17.77
CA ILE A 10 -4.72 -27.94 -18.76
C ILE A 10 -5.24 -28.05 -20.20
N GLU A 11 -6.33 -28.77 -20.44
CA GLU A 11 -6.94 -28.96 -21.78
C GLU A 11 -8.12 -28.01 -22.05
N CYS A 12 -8.43 -27.10 -21.13
CA CYS A 12 -9.53 -26.19 -21.33
C CYS A 12 -9.13 -25.10 -22.34
N ASN A 13 -9.66 -25.22 -23.57
CA ASN A 13 -9.44 -24.26 -24.64
C ASN A 13 -9.70 -22.80 -24.20
N LEU A 14 -10.65 -22.57 -23.30
CA LEU A 14 -10.94 -21.22 -22.80
C LEU A 14 -9.86 -20.72 -21.82
N CYS A 15 -9.35 -21.57 -20.92
CA CYS A 15 -8.23 -21.23 -20.04
C CYS A 15 -6.95 -21.00 -20.85
N GLN A 16 -6.66 -21.89 -21.82
CA GLN A 16 -5.52 -21.75 -22.72
C GLN A 16 -5.61 -20.45 -23.54
N SER A 17 -6.79 -20.15 -24.11
CA SER A 17 -7.01 -18.91 -24.86
C SER A 17 -6.90 -17.68 -23.96
N SER A 18 -7.35 -17.76 -22.70
CA SER A 18 -7.23 -16.65 -21.74
C SER A 18 -5.77 -16.38 -21.36
N ILE A 19 -4.95 -17.43 -21.19
CA ILE A 19 -3.50 -17.31 -20.95
C ILE A 19 -2.81 -16.68 -22.16
N LEU A 20 -3.12 -17.16 -23.38
CA LEU A 20 -2.60 -16.59 -24.62
C LEU A 20 -2.98 -15.12 -24.79
N CYS A 21 -4.24 -14.76 -24.52
CA CYS A 21 -4.69 -13.37 -24.56
C CYS A 21 -3.97 -12.51 -23.51
N TYR A 22 -3.75 -13.03 -22.30
CA TYR A 22 -3.00 -12.34 -21.26
C TYR A 22 -1.54 -12.12 -21.68
N GLN A 23 -0.86 -13.14 -22.17
CA GLN A 23 0.52 -13.06 -22.65
C GLN A 23 0.65 -12.04 -23.79
N LEU A 24 -0.23 -12.12 -24.79
CA LEU A 24 -0.24 -11.20 -25.92
C LEU A 24 -0.55 -9.77 -25.48
N ALA A 25 -1.47 -9.58 -24.52
CA ALA A 25 -1.76 -8.27 -23.95
C ALA A 25 -0.56 -7.71 -23.18
N CYS A 26 0.17 -8.54 -22.42
CA CYS A 26 1.39 -8.13 -21.74
C CYS A 26 2.48 -7.73 -22.74
N GLU A 27 2.72 -8.53 -23.79
CA GLU A 27 3.68 -8.19 -24.85
C GLU A 27 3.30 -6.90 -25.58
N LEU A 28 2.01 -6.72 -25.91
CA LEU A 28 1.51 -5.49 -26.52
C LEU A 28 1.72 -4.29 -25.60
N LEU A 29 1.44 -4.45 -24.31
CA LEU A 29 1.64 -3.40 -23.32
C LEU A 29 3.12 -3.06 -23.15
N GLU A 30 4.03 -4.04 -23.09
CA GLU A 30 5.48 -3.80 -23.05
C GLU A 30 6.01 -3.10 -24.32
N ARG A 31 5.38 -3.34 -25.47
CA ARG A 31 5.74 -2.69 -26.75
C ARG A 31 5.20 -1.27 -26.86
N LEU A 32 4.03 -1.01 -26.28
CA LEU A 32 3.36 0.28 -26.31
C LEU A 32 3.87 1.21 -25.21
N ALA A 33 4.30 0.66 -24.09
CA ALA A 33 4.85 1.42 -22.98
C ALA A 33 6.34 1.70 -23.23
N PRO A 34 6.85 2.89 -22.87
CA PRO A 34 8.27 3.24 -23.05
C PRO A 34 9.18 2.19 -22.38
N LYS A 35 10.26 1.80 -23.07
CA LYS A 35 11.23 0.81 -22.57
C LYS A 35 11.98 1.28 -21.31
N GLU A 36 12.02 2.59 -21.08
CA GLU A 36 12.65 3.19 -19.91
C GLU A 36 11.59 3.47 -18.85
N GLU A 37 11.83 2.98 -17.63
CA GLU A 37 11.02 3.35 -16.46
C GLU A 37 11.13 4.87 -16.24
N SER A 38 10.01 5.51 -15.90
CA SER A 38 10.00 6.92 -15.51
C SER A 38 11.00 7.15 -14.37
N ARG A 39 12.00 8.00 -14.60
CA ARG A 39 13.03 8.33 -13.61
C ARG A 39 12.35 8.98 -12.40
N LEU A 40 12.32 8.27 -11.27
CA LEU A 40 11.63 8.74 -10.07
C LEU A 40 12.34 9.94 -9.40
N VAL A 41 13.65 10.17 -9.65
CA VAL A 41 14.46 11.16 -8.93
C VAL A 41 15.66 11.64 -9.78
N GLU A 42 15.84 12.96 -9.93
CA GLU A 42 17.19 13.54 -10.09
C GLU A 42 17.86 13.50 -8.72
N PRO A 43 19.09 12.98 -8.59
CA PRO A 43 19.71 12.71 -7.29
C PRO A 43 19.79 13.99 -6.46
N THR A 44 18.94 14.10 -5.45
CA THR A 44 19.06 15.11 -4.39
C THR A 44 19.82 14.47 -3.24
N ASP A 45 21.06 14.93 -3.06
CA ASP A 45 22.00 14.61 -1.98
C ASP A 45 21.52 15.08 -0.59
N SER A 46 20.23 14.98 -0.25
CA SER A 46 19.66 15.62 0.97
C SER A 46 18.83 14.69 1.89
N LEU A 47 18.73 13.40 1.57
CA LEU A 47 17.97 12.47 2.42
C LEU A 47 18.68 12.22 3.76
N GLU A 48 20.01 12.34 3.80
CA GLU A 48 20.82 12.17 5.02
C GLU A 48 20.61 13.31 6.03
N ASP A 49 20.45 14.56 5.58
CA ASP A 49 20.25 15.72 6.47
C ASP A 49 18.87 15.73 7.15
N SER A 50 17.84 15.19 6.49
CA SER A 50 16.47 15.18 7.04
C SER A 50 16.29 14.15 8.16
N LEU A 51 17.06 13.05 8.14
CA LEU A 51 16.99 11.99 9.16
C LEU A 51 17.78 12.31 10.43
N LEU A 52 18.77 13.21 10.35
CA LEU A 52 19.59 13.62 11.49
C LEU A 52 18.92 14.70 12.36
N SER A 53 17.95 15.45 11.81
CA SER A 53 17.28 16.55 12.52
C SER A 53 16.19 16.10 13.51
N SER A 54 15.70 14.86 13.42
CA SER A 54 14.52 14.40 14.18
C SER A 54 14.84 13.46 15.36
N ARG A 55 16.04 13.50 15.95
CA ARG A 55 16.36 12.68 17.12
C ARG A 55 16.09 13.48 18.41
N PRO A 56 14.99 13.25 19.15
CA PRO A 56 14.92 13.67 20.54
C PRO A 56 15.93 12.83 21.35
N GLU A 57 16.80 13.52 22.07
CA GLU A 57 17.79 12.91 22.97
C GLU A 57 17.06 12.15 24.09
N PHE A 58 17.22 10.82 24.12
CA PHE A 58 16.81 9.99 25.24
C PHE A 58 17.79 10.24 26.40
N ILE A 59 17.42 11.10 27.34
CA ILE A 59 18.10 11.22 28.63
C ILE A 59 17.44 10.24 29.59
N ILE A 60 18.16 9.17 29.95
CA ILE A 60 17.79 8.26 31.05
C ILE A 60 18.18 8.98 32.35
N GLY A 61 17.18 9.48 33.09
CA GLY A 61 17.36 10.02 34.44
C GLY A 61 17.21 8.92 35.51
N PRO A 62 18.00 8.92 36.58
CA PRO A 62 17.91 7.91 37.63
C PRO A 62 16.71 8.18 38.56
N GLU A 63 16.13 7.09 39.04
CA GLU A 63 15.01 7.04 39.96
C GLU A 63 15.31 7.77 41.29
N GLY A 64 14.31 8.50 41.78
CA GLY A 64 14.29 9.14 43.09
C GLY A 64 12.84 9.35 43.53
N GLU A 65 12.40 8.51 44.44
CA GLU A 65 11.13 8.59 45.17
C GLU A 65 11.10 9.87 46.02
N GLU A 66 9.94 10.53 46.12
CA GLU A 66 9.33 10.95 47.39
C GLU A 66 8.02 11.72 47.18
N GLU A 67 7.15 11.56 48.17
CA GLU A 67 5.73 11.87 48.25
C GLU A 67 5.41 13.38 48.27
N GLU A 68 4.20 13.75 47.84
CA GLU A 68 3.20 14.43 48.68
C GLU A 68 1.95 14.85 47.86
N ASN A 69 0.79 14.32 48.27
CA ASN A 69 -0.52 14.92 48.02
C ASN A 69 -0.92 15.71 49.27
N PRO A 70 -1.80 16.73 49.17
CA PRO A 70 -3.11 16.49 49.78
C PRO A 70 -4.34 17.17 49.15
N SER A 71 -5.47 16.46 49.32
CA SER A 71 -6.86 16.92 49.60
C SER A 71 -7.77 17.37 48.43
N SER A 72 -8.78 16.57 48.04
CA SER A 72 -10.18 16.46 48.55
C SER A 72 -11.14 17.49 47.91
N LYS A 73 -12.32 17.21 47.30
CA LYS A 73 -13.54 16.48 47.74
C LYS A 73 -14.44 16.25 46.49
N HIS A 74 -14.98 15.04 46.24
CA HIS A 74 -16.26 14.46 46.73
C HIS A 74 -17.51 14.84 45.89
N GLY A 75 -18.28 13.83 45.46
CA GLY A 75 -19.61 13.99 44.87
C GLY A 75 -20.09 12.76 44.10
N GLU A 76 -20.74 11.82 44.79
CA GLU A 76 -21.28 10.56 44.28
C GLU A 76 -22.61 10.71 43.50
N ASN A 77 -22.83 9.78 42.58
CA ASN A 77 -24.04 9.48 41.77
C ASN A 77 -25.28 9.15 42.64
N PRO A 78 -26.57 9.18 42.17
CA PRO A 78 -27.05 8.27 41.11
C PRO A 78 -28.31 8.65 40.26
N GLY A 79 -28.41 8.05 39.08
CA GLY A 79 -29.63 7.44 38.53
C GLY A 79 -30.72 8.32 37.88
N ASN A 80 -30.87 8.22 36.55
CA ASN A 80 -32.17 7.86 35.96
C ASN A 80 -32.04 7.33 34.52
N ARG A 81 -32.72 6.22 34.26
CA ARG A 81 -32.91 5.62 32.93
C ARG A 81 -33.79 6.53 32.08
N THR A 82 -33.40 6.77 30.83
CA THR A 82 -34.35 7.11 29.77
C THR A 82 -33.81 6.56 28.46
N GLU A 83 -34.53 5.57 27.91
CA GLU A 83 -34.36 5.05 26.56
C GLU A 83 -34.48 6.16 25.51
N PRO A 84 -33.75 6.10 24.39
CA PRO A 84 -34.20 6.69 23.15
C PRO A 84 -34.47 5.62 22.09
N VAL A 85 -35.75 5.54 21.75
CA VAL A 85 -36.32 4.94 20.54
C VAL A 85 -35.60 5.46 19.28
N GLU A 86 -35.34 4.51 18.38
CA GLU A 86 -35.14 4.62 16.92
C GLU A 86 -34.45 5.86 16.35
N ARG A 87 -33.26 5.65 15.78
CA ARG A 87 -32.89 6.23 14.48
C ARG A 87 -32.09 5.22 13.65
N ALA A 88 -32.81 4.51 12.79
CA ALA A 88 -32.25 4.05 11.53
C ALA A 88 -31.81 5.28 10.74
N ALA A 89 -30.50 5.48 10.61
CA ALA A 89 -29.93 6.44 9.68
C ALA A 89 -28.52 5.96 9.33
N VAL A 90 -28.47 5.22 8.22
CA VAL A 90 -27.40 5.20 7.22
C VAL A 90 -26.27 6.19 7.58
N LYS A 91 -25.18 5.67 8.16
CA LYS A 91 -23.93 6.43 8.25
C LYS A 91 -23.43 6.59 6.81
N ASN A 92 -23.80 7.72 6.23
CA ASN A 92 -23.32 8.16 4.94
C ASN A 92 -21.79 8.17 4.97
N ASP A 93 -21.19 7.30 4.16
CA ASP A 93 -19.83 7.47 3.66
C ASP A 93 -19.70 8.89 3.09
N THR A 94 -19.06 9.75 3.86
CA THR A 94 -18.57 11.07 3.45
C THR A 94 -17.06 11.01 3.28
N GLU A 95 -16.53 9.86 2.84
CA GLU A 95 -15.16 9.73 2.37
C GLU A 95 -15.13 10.16 0.88
N ARG A 96 -14.47 11.30 0.63
CA ARG A 96 -14.05 11.87 -0.68
C ARG A 96 -14.56 11.10 -1.92
N LYS A 97 -15.81 11.34 -2.30
CA LYS A 97 -16.44 10.66 -3.45
C LYS A 97 -15.92 11.25 -4.77
N PHE A 98 -14.91 10.61 -5.36
CA PHE A 98 -14.63 10.78 -6.78
C PHE A 98 -15.68 10.01 -7.60
N CYS A 99 -16.04 10.52 -8.78
CA CYS A 99 -16.98 9.82 -9.64
C CYS A 99 -16.27 8.70 -10.40
N TYR A 100 -16.41 7.45 -9.94
CA TYR A 100 -15.81 6.27 -10.58
C TYR A 100 -16.14 6.17 -12.07
N GLN A 101 -17.35 6.53 -12.48
CA GLN A 101 -17.80 6.46 -13.87
C GLN A 101 -17.10 7.46 -14.80
N GLN A 102 -16.58 8.56 -14.25
CA GLN A 102 -15.88 9.61 -15.02
C GLN A 102 -14.39 9.36 -15.14
N LEU A 103 -13.86 8.30 -14.52
CA LEU A 103 -12.44 7.97 -14.59
C LEU A 103 -12.08 7.35 -15.95
N PRO A 104 -10.90 7.70 -16.50
CA PRO A 104 -10.28 6.99 -17.61
C PRO A 104 -10.27 5.48 -17.38
N VAL A 105 -10.38 4.71 -18.47
CA VAL A 105 -10.41 3.23 -18.43
C VAL A 105 -9.19 2.69 -17.69
N THR A 106 -8.02 3.32 -17.86
CA THR A 106 -6.77 2.95 -17.20
C THR A 106 -6.85 3.08 -15.67
N LEU A 107 -7.40 4.19 -15.15
CA LEU A 107 -7.54 4.39 -13.71
C LEU A 107 -8.59 3.44 -13.09
N ARG A 108 -9.67 3.15 -13.82
CA ARG A 108 -10.65 2.14 -13.41
C ARG A 108 -10.04 0.74 -13.38
N LEU A 109 -9.17 0.42 -14.33
CA LEU A 109 -8.45 -0.84 -14.35
C LEU A 109 -7.51 -0.96 -13.14
N ILE A 110 -6.72 0.08 -12.84
CA ILE A 110 -5.85 0.11 -11.65
C ILE A 110 -6.67 -0.13 -10.38
N TYR A 111 -7.77 0.61 -10.20
CA TYR A 111 -8.67 0.44 -9.06
C TYR A 111 -9.18 -1.00 -8.94
N THR A 112 -9.65 -1.58 -10.05
CA THR A 112 -10.17 -2.95 -10.09
C THR A 112 -9.08 -3.97 -9.73
N ILE A 113 -7.86 -3.81 -10.25
CA ILE A 113 -6.74 -4.70 -9.92
C ILE A 113 -6.45 -4.67 -8.42
N PHE A 114 -6.39 -3.49 -7.79
CA PHE A 114 -6.19 -3.41 -6.34
C PHE A 114 -7.34 -4.02 -5.53
N GLN A 115 -8.59 -3.89 -5.99
CA GLN A 115 -9.73 -4.56 -5.35
C GLN A 115 -9.63 -6.08 -5.42
N GLU A 116 -9.22 -6.61 -6.58
CA GLU A 116 -9.07 -8.05 -6.77
C GLU A 116 -7.85 -8.59 -6.01
N MET A 117 -6.72 -7.86 -5.99
CA MET A 117 -5.54 -8.26 -5.24
C MET A 117 -5.86 -8.52 -3.77
N ALA A 118 -6.77 -7.76 -3.15
CA ALA A 118 -7.17 -7.97 -1.76
C ALA A 118 -7.81 -9.35 -1.50
N LYS A 119 -8.33 -10.02 -2.53
CA LYS A 119 -9.07 -11.29 -2.44
C LYS A 119 -8.21 -12.53 -2.68
N PHE A 120 -7.02 -12.37 -3.27
CA PHE A 120 -6.12 -13.47 -3.61
C PHE A 120 -4.90 -13.48 -2.69
N GLU A 121 -4.42 -14.68 -2.37
CA GLU A 121 -3.20 -14.90 -1.59
C GLU A 121 -2.15 -15.70 -2.39
N GLU A 122 -2.56 -16.32 -3.50
CA GLU A 122 -1.71 -17.13 -4.35
C GLU A 122 -0.63 -16.26 -5.01
N PRO A 123 0.66 -16.60 -4.85
CA PRO A 123 1.77 -15.76 -5.31
C PRO A 123 1.76 -15.58 -6.83
N ASP A 124 1.39 -16.60 -7.61
CA ASP A 124 1.35 -16.50 -9.07
C ASP A 124 0.27 -15.51 -9.56
N ILE A 125 -0.88 -15.47 -8.89
CA ILE A 125 -1.97 -14.54 -9.21
C ILE A 125 -1.54 -13.11 -8.86
N LEU A 126 -0.99 -12.93 -7.65
CA LEU A 126 -0.49 -11.64 -7.19
C LEU A 126 0.66 -11.13 -8.08
N PHE A 127 1.54 -12.01 -8.54
CA PHE A 127 2.64 -11.67 -9.44
C PHE A 127 2.12 -11.11 -10.77
N ASN A 128 1.13 -11.77 -11.37
CA ASN A 128 0.51 -11.31 -12.61
C ASN A 128 -0.20 -9.96 -12.41
N MET A 129 -0.96 -9.80 -11.33
CA MET A 129 -1.62 -8.53 -11.00
C MET A 129 -0.61 -7.39 -10.77
N LEU A 130 0.48 -7.66 -10.06
CA LEU A 130 1.56 -6.70 -9.85
C LEU A 130 2.27 -6.33 -11.15
N ASN A 131 2.48 -7.27 -12.08
CA ASN A 131 3.02 -6.95 -13.41
C ASN A 131 2.11 -6.01 -14.19
N CYS A 132 0.79 -6.24 -14.18
CA CYS A 132 -0.15 -5.31 -14.79
C CYS A 132 -0.04 -3.91 -14.16
N LEU A 133 0.02 -3.84 -12.83
CA LEU A 133 0.21 -2.56 -12.14
C LEU A 133 1.55 -1.90 -12.48
N LYS A 134 2.63 -2.67 -12.58
CA LYS A 134 3.96 -2.18 -12.97
C LYS A 134 3.90 -1.47 -14.31
N ILE A 135 3.33 -2.14 -15.31
CA ILE A 135 3.13 -1.58 -16.66
C ILE A 135 2.30 -0.29 -16.59
N LEU A 136 1.14 -0.32 -15.94
CA LEU A 136 0.22 0.81 -15.90
C LEU A 136 0.80 2.02 -15.14
N CYS A 137 1.45 1.79 -14.00
CA CYS A 137 1.90 2.85 -13.11
C CYS A 137 3.29 3.39 -13.51
N LEU A 138 4.25 2.52 -13.80
CA LEU A 138 5.64 2.93 -14.04
C LEU A 138 5.91 3.31 -15.50
N HIS A 139 5.37 2.54 -16.44
CA HIS A 139 5.57 2.81 -17.87
C HIS A 139 4.47 3.68 -18.47
N GLY A 140 3.21 3.46 -18.05
CA GLY A 140 2.07 4.28 -18.48
C GLY A 140 1.91 5.60 -17.72
N GLU A 141 2.73 5.85 -16.70
CA GLU A 141 2.69 7.02 -15.81
C GLU A 141 1.28 7.36 -15.27
N CYS A 142 0.39 6.36 -15.19
CA CYS A 142 -1.05 6.62 -14.98
C CYS A 142 -1.32 7.31 -13.64
N LEU A 143 -0.59 6.93 -12.58
CA LEU A 143 -0.73 7.53 -11.26
C LEU A 143 -0.11 8.94 -11.21
N TYR A 144 0.99 9.15 -11.92
CA TYR A 144 1.63 10.46 -12.00
C TYR A 144 0.76 11.47 -12.76
N LEU A 145 0.12 11.05 -13.86
CA LEU A 145 -0.85 11.87 -14.60
C LEU A 145 -2.13 12.11 -13.78
N ALA A 146 -2.61 11.09 -13.05
CA ALA A 146 -3.78 11.21 -12.18
C ALA A 146 -3.60 12.27 -11.08
N ARG A 147 -2.35 12.55 -10.65
CA ARG A 147 -2.05 13.65 -9.72
C ARG A 147 -2.61 14.99 -10.19
N LYS A 148 -2.59 15.26 -11.50
CA LYS A 148 -3.05 16.51 -12.08
C LYS A 148 -4.54 16.46 -12.42
N ASP A 149 -4.97 15.39 -13.08
CA ASP A 149 -6.30 15.33 -13.69
C ASP A 149 -7.37 14.76 -12.73
N HIS A 150 -6.96 13.91 -11.78
CA HIS A 150 -7.85 13.20 -10.86
C HIS A 150 -7.27 13.11 -9.42
N PRO A 151 -6.92 14.24 -8.78
CA PRO A 151 -6.22 14.24 -7.48
C PRO A 151 -7.02 13.57 -6.35
N GLN A 152 -8.36 13.64 -6.38
CA GLN A 152 -9.22 13.00 -5.39
C GLN A 152 -9.17 11.46 -5.47
N PHE A 153 -9.10 10.92 -6.70
CA PHE A 153 -8.93 9.48 -6.92
C PHE A 153 -7.56 9.03 -6.43
N LEU A 154 -6.51 9.80 -6.76
CA LEU A 154 -5.16 9.47 -6.33
C LEU A 154 -5.03 9.44 -4.80
N ALA A 155 -5.56 10.46 -4.11
CA ALA A 155 -5.55 10.48 -2.65
C ALA A 155 -6.29 9.26 -2.07
N TYR A 156 -7.48 8.93 -2.58
CA TYR A 156 -8.24 7.77 -2.12
C TYR A 156 -7.47 6.46 -2.32
N ILE A 157 -6.90 6.24 -3.51
CA ILE A 157 -6.21 4.96 -3.77
C ILE A 157 -4.95 4.86 -2.92
N GLN A 158 -4.22 5.96 -2.68
CA GLN A 158 -3.07 5.97 -1.78
C GLN A 158 -3.45 5.63 -0.34
N ASP A 159 -4.51 6.26 0.19
CA ASP A 159 -4.97 6.10 1.57
C ASP A 159 -5.47 4.69 1.85
N HIS A 160 -6.24 4.10 0.92
CA HIS A 160 -7.02 2.90 1.21
C HIS A 160 -6.51 1.62 0.54
N MET A 161 -5.71 1.71 -0.53
CA MET A 161 -5.44 0.55 -1.40
C MET A 161 -3.98 0.38 -1.77
N LEU A 162 -3.38 1.36 -2.43
CA LEU A 162 -2.08 1.28 -3.10
C LEU A 162 -0.96 0.91 -2.12
N ILE A 163 -0.73 1.72 -1.09
CA ILE A 163 0.41 1.52 -0.18
C ILE A 163 0.18 0.28 0.70
N ALA A 164 -1.04 0.11 1.21
CA ALA A 164 -1.39 -1.05 2.03
C ALA A 164 -1.25 -2.38 1.25
N SER A 165 -1.69 -2.42 0.00
CA SER A 165 -1.60 -3.63 -0.84
C SER A 165 -0.14 -3.96 -1.17
N LEU A 166 0.65 -2.95 -1.53
CA LEU A 166 2.07 -3.14 -1.84
C LEU A 166 2.86 -3.56 -0.60
N TRP A 167 2.62 -2.93 0.55
CA TRP A 167 3.22 -3.35 1.82
C TRP A 167 2.87 -4.79 2.22
N ARG A 168 1.64 -5.23 1.94
CA ARG A 168 1.20 -6.60 2.25
C ARG A 168 1.96 -7.65 1.45
N VAL A 169 2.24 -7.39 0.17
CA VAL A 169 2.87 -8.36 -0.74
C VAL A 169 4.40 -8.37 -0.65
N VAL A 170 5.02 -7.32 -0.12
CA VAL A 170 6.47 -7.32 0.18
C VAL A 170 6.72 -8.36 1.26
N LYS A 171 7.43 -9.42 0.91
CA LYS A 171 7.84 -10.50 1.83
C LYS A 171 9.15 -11.12 1.38
N SER A 172 9.95 -11.65 2.33
CA SER A 172 11.21 -12.31 1.97
C SER A 172 10.99 -13.67 1.28
N GLU A 173 9.96 -14.41 1.71
CA GLU A 173 9.59 -15.74 1.18
C GLU A 173 9.23 -15.71 -0.31
N PHE A 174 8.72 -14.57 -0.82
CA PHE A 174 8.34 -14.39 -2.22
C PHE A 174 9.15 -13.27 -2.87
N SER A 175 10.45 -13.49 -3.03
CA SER A 175 11.38 -12.50 -3.62
C SER A 175 10.93 -11.98 -5.00
N GLN A 176 10.24 -12.80 -5.79
CA GLN A 176 9.67 -12.45 -7.10
C GLN A 176 8.53 -11.44 -7.00
N LEU A 177 7.69 -11.52 -5.96
CA LEU A 177 6.67 -10.51 -5.70
C LEU A 177 7.31 -9.20 -5.26
N SER A 178 8.30 -9.31 -4.37
CA SER A 178 9.04 -8.16 -3.86
C SER A 178 9.80 -7.41 -4.98
N SER A 179 10.31 -8.10 -6.00
CA SER A 179 10.98 -7.45 -7.14
C SER A 179 10.04 -6.59 -8.01
N LEU A 180 8.74 -6.85 -7.98
CA LEU A 180 7.72 -6.01 -8.63
C LEU A 180 7.11 -4.97 -7.68
N ALA A 181 6.84 -5.39 -6.44
CA ALA A 181 6.18 -4.57 -5.44
C ALA A 181 7.06 -3.43 -4.94
N VAL A 182 8.38 -3.64 -4.77
CA VAL A 182 9.28 -2.60 -4.25
C VAL A 182 9.37 -1.40 -5.21
N PRO A 183 9.62 -1.56 -6.53
CA PRO A 183 9.60 -0.42 -7.46
C PRO A 183 8.25 0.32 -7.47
N LEU A 184 7.14 -0.42 -7.45
CA LEU A 184 5.79 0.17 -7.37
C LEU A 184 5.57 0.94 -6.06
N LEU A 185 6.08 0.41 -4.94
CA LEU A 185 5.98 1.05 -3.64
C LEU A 185 6.77 2.34 -3.64
N LEU A 186 8.03 2.32 -4.08
CA LEU A 186 8.87 3.52 -4.18
C LEU A 186 8.25 4.58 -5.09
N HIS A 187 7.66 4.18 -6.21
CA HIS A 187 6.89 5.09 -7.05
C HIS A 187 5.70 5.69 -6.28
N ALA A 188 4.93 4.88 -5.54
CA ALA A 188 3.83 5.38 -4.73
C ALA A 188 4.30 6.36 -3.62
N LEU A 189 5.49 6.18 -3.06
CA LEU A 189 6.10 7.09 -2.09
C LEU A 189 6.52 8.42 -2.71
N SER A 190 6.92 8.42 -3.99
CA SER A 190 7.27 9.64 -4.74
C SER A 190 6.05 10.52 -5.07
N LEU A 191 4.84 9.97 -4.99
CA LEU A 191 3.60 10.71 -5.19
C LEU A 191 3.23 11.51 -3.93
N PRO A 192 2.51 12.65 -4.06
CA PRO A 192 2.14 13.48 -2.91
C PRO A 192 1.44 12.65 -1.81
N HIS A 193 1.76 12.92 -0.54
CA HIS A 193 1.23 12.22 0.65
C HIS A 193 1.59 10.72 0.76
N GLY A 194 2.24 10.12 -0.24
CA GLY A 194 2.56 8.70 -0.24
C GLY A 194 3.52 8.31 0.90
N ALA A 195 4.55 9.11 1.11
CA ALA A 195 5.52 8.91 2.19
C ALA A 195 4.86 8.98 3.59
N ASP A 196 3.93 9.91 3.81
CA ASP A 196 3.26 10.10 5.10
C ASP A 196 2.35 8.90 5.46
N ILE A 197 1.62 8.39 4.46
CA ILE A 197 0.77 7.20 4.63
C ILE A 197 1.63 5.98 4.93
N PHE A 198 2.72 5.80 4.19
CA PHE A 198 3.65 4.70 4.41
C PHE A 198 4.31 4.76 5.80
N TRP A 199 4.74 5.95 6.23
CA TRP A 199 5.26 6.17 7.57
C TRP A 199 4.23 5.80 8.64
N THR A 200 2.97 6.16 8.44
CA THR A 200 1.88 5.81 9.36
C THR A 200 1.71 4.29 9.49
N ILE A 201 1.75 3.56 8.36
CA ILE A 201 1.66 2.10 8.33
C ILE A 201 2.86 1.46 9.03
N ILE A 202 4.08 1.89 8.71
CA ILE A 202 5.30 1.39 9.35
C ILE A 202 5.26 1.65 10.85
N ASN A 203 5.04 2.90 11.25
CA ASN A 203 5.03 3.29 12.65
C ASN A 203 3.98 2.50 13.45
N GLY A 204 2.81 2.25 12.86
CA GLY A 204 1.78 1.39 13.45
C GLY A 204 2.24 -0.06 13.64
N ASN A 205 2.89 -0.65 12.64
CA ASN A 205 3.35 -2.03 12.70
C ASN A 205 4.54 -2.22 13.66
N PHE A 206 5.49 -1.27 13.68
CA PHE A 206 6.66 -1.29 14.58
C PHE A 206 6.28 -1.09 16.05
N ASN A 207 5.22 -0.33 16.33
CA ASN A 207 4.70 -0.11 17.68
C ASN A 207 3.52 -1.03 18.02
N SER A 208 3.29 -2.09 17.23
CA SER A 208 2.22 -3.05 17.50
C SER A 208 2.47 -3.80 18.81
N LYS A 209 1.39 -4.08 19.54
CA LYS A 209 1.42 -4.96 20.72
C LYS A 209 1.79 -6.40 20.34
N ASP A 210 1.51 -6.81 19.11
CA ASP A 210 1.88 -8.12 18.59
C ASP A 210 3.35 -8.13 18.12
N TRP A 211 4.16 -9.00 18.71
CA TRP A 211 5.57 -9.16 18.32
C TRP A 211 5.72 -9.71 16.90
N LYS A 212 4.76 -10.52 16.41
CA LYS A 212 4.83 -11.07 15.05
C LYS A 212 4.72 -9.95 14.01
N MET A 213 3.77 -9.05 14.21
CA MET A 213 3.60 -7.86 13.35
C MET A 213 4.84 -6.96 13.37
N ARG A 214 5.47 -6.78 14.54
CA ARG A 214 6.73 -6.03 14.66
C ARG A 214 7.88 -6.70 13.90
N PHE A 215 8.03 -8.01 14.04
CA PHE A 215 9.07 -8.78 13.36
C PHE A 215 8.88 -8.76 11.84
N GLU A 216 7.65 -8.98 11.37
CA GLU A 216 7.30 -8.90 9.94
C GLU A 216 7.59 -7.52 9.37
N ALA A 217 7.34 -6.44 10.11
CA ALA A 217 7.65 -5.09 9.66
C ALA A 217 9.16 -4.87 9.48
N VAL A 218 9.99 -5.35 10.41
CA VAL A 218 11.46 -5.29 10.30
C VAL A 218 11.94 -6.07 9.07
N GLU A 219 11.40 -7.27 8.86
CA GLU A 219 11.74 -8.11 7.71
C GLU A 219 11.40 -7.42 6.39
N LYS A 220 10.21 -6.81 6.29
CA LYS A 220 9.77 -6.07 5.09
C LYS A 220 10.65 -4.86 4.78
N VAL A 221 11.02 -4.09 5.80
CA VAL A 221 11.95 -2.96 5.63
C VAL A 221 13.31 -3.46 5.15
N ALA A 222 13.83 -4.56 5.71
CA ALA A 222 15.09 -5.15 5.26
C ALA A 222 15.04 -5.60 3.78
N VAL A 223 13.91 -6.19 3.35
CA VAL A 223 13.68 -6.53 1.93
C VAL A 223 13.72 -5.27 1.06
N ILE A 224 13.01 -4.20 1.43
CA ILE A 224 12.99 -2.94 0.69
C ILE A 224 14.41 -2.36 0.58
N CYS A 225 15.15 -2.29 1.70
CA CYS A 225 16.53 -1.80 1.72
C CYS A 225 17.44 -2.61 0.79
N ARG A 226 17.34 -3.94 0.81
CA ARG A 226 18.12 -4.80 -0.08
C ARG A 226 17.89 -4.49 -1.56
N PHE A 227 16.65 -4.21 -1.96
CA PHE A 227 16.33 -3.84 -3.35
C PHE A 227 16.85 -2.43 -3.69
N LEU A 228 16.83 -1.48 -2.75
CA LEU A 228 17.45 -0.16 -2.94
C LEU A 228 18.96 -0.25 -3.16
N ASP A 229 19.66 -1.09 -2.39
CA ASP A 229 21.09 -1.29 -2.50
C ASP A 229 21.48 -1.89 -3.88
N ILE A 230 20.71 -2.84 -4.40
CA ILE A 230 20.96 -3.47 -5.72
C ILE A 230 20.93 -2.43 -6.85
N HIS A 231 19.98 -1.49 -6.80
CA HIS A 231 19.90 -0.41 -7.79
C HIS A 231 20.97 0.66 -7.60
N SER A 232 21.49 0.85 -6.38
CA SER A 232 22.62 1.76 -6.13
C SER A 232 23.96 1.23 -6.66
N VAL A 233 24.14 -0.10 -6.72
CA VAL A 233 25.38 -0.77 -7.16
C VAL A 233 25.44 -0.96 -8.69
N THR A 234 24.32 -0.82 -9.40
CA THR A 234 24.24 -0.97 -10.86
C THR A 234 24.40 0.35 -11.64
N LYS A 235 24.89 1.40 -10.96
CA LYS A 235 25.22 2.69 -11.55
C LYS A 235 26.70 2.80 -11.93
#